data_AF-A0A0Q3KDR9-F1
#
_entry.id   AF-A0A0Q3KDR9-F1
#
_cell.length_a   1.000
_cell.length_b   1.000
_cell.length_c   1.000
_cell.angle_alpha   90.00
_cell.angle_beta   90.00
_cell.angle_gamma   90.00
#
_symmetry.space_group_name_H-M   'P 1'
#
loop_
_entity.id
_entity.type
_entity.pdbx_description
1 polymer ?
#
loop_
_entity_poly.entity_id
_entity_poly.type
_entity_poly.pdbx_seq_one_letter_code
_entity_poly.pdbx_strand_id
1 'polypeptide(L)'
;MLVFFLYQWPNHCWGSLGINWDLTLTLGERLFAAQAAWQRGLFWETFTLAAWAIWKVRNAKLFDNAAPTLSAWRAYLRADLELLAFRSTKETFKFKLHQILQCFFS
;
A
#
# COMPACT_ATOMS: atom_id res chain seq x y z
N MET A 1 7.80 -10.53 5.38
CA MET A 1 6.73 -9.64 5.85
C MET A 1 7.21 -8.62 6.91
N LEU A 2 8.03 -9.01 7.90
CA LEU A 2 8.52 -8.10 8.96
C LEU A 2 9.38 -6.91 8.47
N VAL A 3 10.12 -7.05 7.36
CA VAL A 3 10.98 -5.98 6.82
C VAL A 3 10.20 -4.81 6.21
N PHE A 4 8.87 -4.91 6.11
CA PHE A 4 8.01 -3.85 5.58
C PHE A 4 7.53 -2.84 6.64
N PHE A 5 7.78 -3.10 7.92
CA PHE A 5 7.23 -2.31 9.04
C PHE A 5 8.28 -1.58 9.89
N LEU A 6 9.55 -2.01 9.84
CA LEU A 6 10.54 -1.67 10.88
C LEU A 6 11.67 -0.73 10.41
N TYR A 7 11.58 -0.20 9.18
CA TYR A 7 12.55 0.78 8.67
C TYR A 7 11.88 2.15 8.50
N GLN A 8 12.65 3.24 8.61
CA GLN A 8 12.10 4.61 8.57
C GLN A 8 11.39 4.94 7.25
N TRP A 9 11.94 4.48 6.12
CA TRP A 9 11.42 4.80 4.79
C TRP A 9 10.02 4.19 4.49
N PRO A 10 9.74 2.91 4.80
CA PRO A 10 8.39 2.34 4.73
C PRO A 10 7.31 3.12 5.49
N ASN A 11 7.63 3.74 6.63
CA ASN A 11 6.64 4.48 7.42
C ASN A 11 6.05 5.69 6.66
N HIS A 12 6.82 6.35 5.81
CA HIS A 12 6.29 7.41 4.95
C HIS A 12 5.29 6.87 3.91
N CYS A 13 5.51 5.66 3.41
CA CYS A 13 4.59 5.01 2.48
C CYS A 13 3.26 4.70 3.19
N TRP A 14 3.32 4.07 4.36
CA TRP A 14 2.13 3.76 5.16
C TRP A 14 1.37 5.01 5.62
N GLY A 15 2.11 6.04 6.08
CA GLY A 15 1.54 7.33 6.48
C GLY A 15 0.81 8.03 5.33
N SER A 16 1.28 7.89 4.08
CA SER A 16 0.57 8.43 2.90
C SER A 16 -0.77 7.75 2.62
N LEU A 17 -1.00 6.55 3.17
CA LEU A 17 -2.30 5.86 3.17
C LEU A 17 -3.12 6.13 4.43
N GLY A 18 -2.63 6.97 5.34
CA GLY A 18 -3.24 7.20 6.65
C GLY A 18 -3.07 6.03 7.62
N ILE A 19 -2.14 5.11 7.36
CA ILE A 19 -1.87 3.97 8.23
C ILE A 19 -0.71 4.31 9.16
N ASN A 20 -1.00 4.36 10.45
CA ASN A 20 -0.01 4.58 11.51
C ASN A 20 0.14 3.30 12.33
N TRP A 21 1.37 2.78 12.39
CA TRP A 21 1.65 1.53 13.09
C TRP A 21 1.92 1.77 14.57
N ASP A 22 1.09 1.21 15.45
CA ASP A 22 1.43 1.08 16.87
C ASP A 22 2.44 -0.06 17.05
N LEU A 23 3.70 0.30 17.29
CA LEU A 23 4.79 -0.65 17.40
C LEU A 23 4.76 -1.45 18.71
N THR A 24 3.91 -1.10 19.67
CA THR A 24 3.73 -1.83 20.93
C THR A 24 2.90 -3.11 20.76
N LEU A 25 2.10 -3.19 19.70
CA LEU A 25 1.21 -4.31 19.39
C LEU A 25 1.93 -5.44 18.62
N THR A 26 1.40 -6.65 18.65
CA THR A 26 1.84 -7.74 17.75
C THR A 26 1.52 -7.39 16.29
N LEU A 27 2.11 -8.12 15.32
CA LEU A 27 1.82 -7.88 13.90
C LEU A 27 0.33 -8.07 13.57
N GLY A 28 -0.30 -9.12 14.10
CA GLY A 28 -1.72 -9.39 13.88
C GLY A 28 -2.60 -8.27 14.42
N GLU A 29 -2.37 -7.86 15.66
CA GLU A 29 -3.11 -6.76 16.30
C GLU A 29 -2.95 -5.44 15.53
N ARG A 30 -1.73 -5.13 15.06
CA ARG A 30 -1.50 -3.95 14.20
C ARG A 30 -2.33 -3.98 12.93
N LEU A 31 -2.36 -5.12 12.25
CA LEU A 31 -3.10 -5.26 11.00
C LEU A 31 -4.61 -5.14 11.24
N PHE A 32 -5.14 -5.75 12.30
CA PHE A 32 -6.56 -5.63 12.65
C PHE A 32 -6.92 -4.21 13.09
N ALA A 33 -6.07 -3.52 13.86
CA ALA A 33 -6.29 -2.13 14.24
C ALA A 33 -6.31 -1.21 13.01
N ALA A 34 -5.36 -1.37 12.09
CA ALA A 34 -5.33 -0.62 10.83
C ALA A 34 -6.55 -0.93 9.94
N GLN A 35 -6.97 -2.19 9.87
CA GLN A 35 -8.16 -2.61 9.13
C GLN A 35 -9.44 -2.02 9.73
N ALA A 36 -9.56 -1.98 11.05
CA ALA A 36 -10.70 -1.39 11.75
C ALA A 36 -10.79 0.14 11.55
N ALA A 37 -9.63 0.83 11.49
CA ALA A 37 -9.56 2.25 11.16
C ALA A 37 -9.82 2.55 9.68
N TRP A 38 -9.80 1.54 8.80
CA TRP A 38 -9.93 1.71 7.36
C TRP A 38 -11.39 1.83 6.90
N GLN A 39 -11.85 3.06 6.69
CA GLN A 39 -13.25 3.37 6.32
C GLN A 39 -13.55 3.34 4.80
N ARG A 40 -12.65 2.82 3.97
CA ARG A 40 -12.76 2.91 2.49
C ARG A 40 -13.08 1.59 1.79
N GLY A 41 -13.13 0.48 2.54
CA GLY A 41 -13.23 -0.88 1.99
C GLY A 41 -11.96 -1.31 1.24
N LEU A 42 -11.86 -2.59 0.89
CA LEU A 42 -10.68 -3.18 0.21
C LEU A 42 -9.35 -2.92 0.94
N PHE A 43 -9.37 -2.97 2.28
CA PHE A 43 -8.18 -2.77 3.10
C PHE A 43 -7.08 -3.76 2.71
N TRP A 44 -7.39 -5.05 2.66
CA TRP A 44 -6.40 -6.09 2.43
C TRP A 44 -5.79 -6.03 1.04
N GLU A 45 -6.57 -5.71 0.02
CA GLU A 45 -6.11 -5.52 -1.34
C GLU A 45 -5.17 -4.33 -1.44
N THR A 46 -5.56 -3.20 -0.86
CA THR A 46 -4.76 -1.97 -0.85
C THR A 46 -3.47 -2.17 -0.05
N PHE A 47 -3.57 -2.75 1.14
CA PHE A 47 -2.44 -3.07 2.01
C PHE A 47 -1.45 -4.03 1.33
N THR A 48 -1.95 -5.10 0.70
CA THR A 48 -1.11 -6.08 0.02
C THR A 48 -0.36 -5.46 -1.15
N LEU A 49 -1.05 -4.67 -1.98
CA LEU A 49 -0.41 -3.96 -3.10
C LEU A 49 0.56 -2.87 -2.62
N ALA A 50 0.26 -2.19 -1.53
CA ALA A 50 1.17 -1.21 -0.92
C ALA A 50 2.46 -1.87 -0.42
N ALA A 51 2.36 -3.02 0.26
CA ALA A 51 3.51 -3.82 0.69
C ALA A 51 4.32 -4.32 -0.52
N TRP A 52 3.63 -4.76 -1.58
CA TRP A 52 4.25 -5.18 -2.83
C TRP A 52 5.01 -4.03 -3.51
N ALA A 53 4.44 -2.83 -3.56
CA ALA A 53 5.11 -1.65 -4.08
C ALA A 53 6.37 -1.30 -3.25
N ILE A 54 6.34 -1.45 -1.92
CA ILE A 54 7.55 -1.27 -1.07
C ILE A 54 8.63 -2.26 -1.46
N TRP A 55 8.25 -3.53 -1.68
CA TRP A 55 9.19 -4.56 -2.15
C TRP A 55 9.80 -4.20 -3.51
N LYS A 56 8.98 -3.76 -4.47
CA LYS A 56 9.45 -3.35 -5.81
C LYS A 56 10.47 -2.21 -5.73
N VAL A 57 10.19 -1.16 -4.96
CA VAL A 57 11.13 -0.03 -4.83
C VAL A 57 12.46 -0.44 -4.18
N ARG A 58 12.41 -1.29 -3.16
CA ARG A 58 13.63 -1.80 -2.51
C ARG A 58 14.47 -2.66 -3.46
N ASN A 59 13.81 -3.47 -4.28
CA ASN A 59 14.49 -4.28 -5.27
C ASN A 59 15.07 -3.45 -6.42
N ALA A 60 14.37 -2.42 -6.88
CA ALA A 60 14.92 -1.50 -7.88
C ALA A 60 16.22 -0.82 -7.38
N LYS A 61 16.33 -0.54 -6.07
CA LYS A 61 17.59 -0.06 -5.49
C LYS A 61 18.71 -1.11 -5.55
N LEU A 62 18.39 -2.38 -5.33
CA LEU A 62 19.38 -3.47 -5.31
C LEU A 62 19.83 -3.88 -6.72
N PHE A 63 18.91 -3.95 -7.68
CA PHE A 63 19.17 -4.47 -9.02
C PHE A 63 19.48 -3.38 -10.05
N ASP A 64 18.84 -2.21 -9.93
CA ASP A 64 18.93 -1.13 -10.92
C ASP A 64 19.65 0.11 -10.37
N ASN A 65 20.13 0.05 -9.12
CA ASN A 65 20.69 1.17 -8.36
C ASN A 65 19.74 2.39 -8.28
N ALA A 66 18.44 2.20 -8.53
CA ALA A 66 17.45 3.27 -8.52
C ALA A 66 17.21 3.81 -7.11
N ALA A 67 17.03 5.12 -6.97
CA ALA A 67 16.77 5.73 -5.66
C ALA A 67 15.38 5.33 -5.13
N PRO A 68 15.26 4.84 -3.88
CA PRO A 68 13.97 4.53 -3.30
C PRO A 68 13.25 5.82 -2.89
N THR A 69 12.28 6.26 -3.68
CA THR A 69 11.50 7.48 -3.41
C THR A 69 10.03 7.17 -3.16
N LEU A 70 9.37 8.05 -2.38
CA LEU A 70 7.94 7.95 -2.16
C LEU A 70 7.15 8.07 -3.48
N SER A 71 7.65 8.87 -4.44
CA SER A 71 7.03 8.99 -5.77
C SER A 71 7.10 7.69 -6.57
N ALA A 72 8.24 6.99 -6.55
CA ALA A 72 8.37 5.68 -7.20
C ALA A 72 7.42 4.64 -6.56
N TRP A 73 7.35 4.62 -5.23
CA TRP A 73 6.41 3.76 -4.51
C TRP A 73 4.95 4.07 -4.88
N ARG A 74 4.55 5.36 -4.89
CA ARG A 74 3.20 5.78 -5.29
C ARG A 74 2.88 5.37 -6.72
N ALA A 75 3.83 5.53 -7.65
CA ALA A 75 3.66 5.12 -9.04
C ALA A 75 3.43 3.61 -9.17
N TYR A 76 4.22 2.79 -8.47
CA TYR A 76 4.02 1.34 -8.46
C TYR A 76 2.68 0.92 -7.88
N LEU A 77 2.27 1.51 -6.75
CA LEU A 77 1.00 1.20 -6.11
C LEU A 77 -0.19 1.59 -7.00
N ARG A 78 -0.15 2.80 -7.59
CA ARG A 78 -1.18 3.27 -8.53
C ARG A 78 -1.33 2.30 -9.70
N ALA A 79 -0.22 1.94 -10.35
CA ALA A 79 -0.25 1.03 -11.48
C ALA A 79 -0.83 -0.35 -11.14
N ASP A 80 -0.50 -0.90 -9.96
CA ASP A 80 -1.05 -2.20 -9.54
C ASP A 80 -2.56 -2.11 -9.21
N LEU A 81 -3.01 -1.00 -8.61
CA LEU A 81 -4.43 -0.77 -8.31
C LEU A 81 -5.25 -0.56 -9.60
N GLU A 82 -4.73 0.19 -10.56
CA GLU A 82 -5.34 0.37 -11.89
C GLU A 82 -5.43 -0.97 -12.64
N LEU A 83 -4.37 -1.78 -12.58
CA LEU A 83 -4.34 -3.12 -13.18
C LEU A 83 -5.36 -4.06 -12.52
N LEU A 84 -5.49 -4.01 -11.19
CA LEU A 84 -6.47 -4.79 -10.45
C LEU A 84 -7.91 -4.37 -10.82
N ALA A 85 -8.16 -3.07 -10.99
CA ALA A 85 -9.46 -2.56 -11.41
C ALA A 85 -9.79 -3.02 -12.84
N PHE A 86 -8.83 -2.94 -13.75
CA PHE A 86 -8.98 -3.39 -15.14
C PHE A 86 -9.30 -4.88 -15.25
N ARG A 87 -8.63 -5.73 -14.46
CA ARG A 87 -8.80 -7.19 -14.50
C ARG A 87 -10.04 -7.69 -13.74
N SER A 88 -10.60 -6.90 -12.84
CA SER A 88 -11.78 -7.32 -12.08
C SER A 88 -13.00 -7.41 -12.98
N THR A 89 -13.89 -8.37 -12.73
CA THR A 89 -15.18 -8.48 -13.42
C THR A 89 -16.34 -7.94 -12.59
N LYS A 90 -16.12 -7.65 -11.30
CA LYS A 90 -17.15 -7.19 -10.37
C LYS A 90 -17.19 -5.66 -10.33
N GLU A 91 -18.28 -5.07 -10.82
CA GLU A 91 -18.41 -3.61 -10.94
C GLU A 91 -18.33 -2.89 -9.59
N THR A 92 -18.94 -3.45 -8.55
CA THR A 92 -18.85 -2.90 -7.18
C THR A 92 -17.43 -2.88 -6.62
N PHE A 93 -16.59 -3.83 -7.03
CA PHE A 93 -15.19 -3.90 -6.64
C PHE A 93 -14.36 -2.87 -7.41
N LYS A 94 -14.58 -2.74 -8.72
CA LYS A 94 -13.96 -1.69 -9.55
C LYS A 94 -14.27 -0.31 -9.04
N PHE A 95 -15.54 -0.04 -8.73
CA PHE A 95 -15.98 1.24 -8.20
C PHE A 95 -15.21 1.61 -6.93
N LYS A 96 -15.07 0.67 -5.98
CA LYS A 96 -14.28 0.89 -4.76
C LYS A 96 -12.80 1.13 -5.04
N LEU A 97 -12.20 0.41 -6.00
CA LEU A 97 -10.81 0.68 -6.41
C LEU A 97 -10.64 2.06 -7.02
N HIS A 98 -11.58 2.52 -7.85
CA HIS A 98 -11.56 3.88 -8.39
C HIS A 98 -11.68 4.94 -7.28
N GLN A 99 -12.51 4.72 -6.26
CA GLN A 99 -12.58 5.60 -5.09
C GLN A 99 -11.23 5.66 -4.35
N ILE A 100 -10.58 4.51 -4.14
CA ILE A 100 -9.26 4.44 -3.50
C ILE A 100 -8.21 5.19 -4.34
N LEU A 101 -8.22 5.00 -5.66
CA LEU A 101 -7.32 5.69 -6.58
C LEU A 101 -7.49 7.22 -6.51
N GLN A 102 -8.73 7.71 -6.49
CA GLN A 102 -9.04 9.13 -6.36
C GLN A 102 -8.61 9.70 -5.00
N CYS A 103 -8.80 8.95 -3.91
CA CYS A 103 -8.42 9.38 -2.57
C CYS A 103 -6.90 9.55 -2.38
N PHE A 104 -6.08 8.71 -3.00
CA PHE A 104 -4.65 8.66 -2.72
C PHE A 104 -3.75 9.12 -3.88
N PHE A 105 -4.26 9.32 -5.09
CA PHE A 105 -3.45 9.62 -6.29
C PHE A 105 -4.02 10.72 -7.20
N SER A 106 -4.89 11.57 -6.64
CA SER A 106 -5.30 12.83 -7.26
C SER A 106 -4.15 13.83 -7.37
#